data_AF-A0A150XCJ7-F1
#
_entry.id   AF-A0A150XCJ7-F1
#
_cell.length_a   1.000
_cell.length_b   1.000
_cell.length_c   1.000
_cell.angle_alpha   90.00
_cell.angle_beta   90.00
_cell.angle_gamma   90.00
#
_symmetry.space_group_name_H-M   'P 1'
#
loop_
_entity.id
_entity.type
_entity.pdbx_description
1 polymer ?
#
loop_
_entity_poly.entity_id
_entity_poly.type
_entity_poly.pdbx_seq_one_letter_code
_entity_poly.pdbx_strand_id
1 'polypeptide(L)'
;MSGKTSRTKGHNFERQVAKEMRELGFNDCETSRYANRKLDDACVDLTETGCFSIQCKAYKNQPNFRIELDKMPEDSNYNLVFHKAPRKKDLVVMYKEDFYEIIQMLKSEKLI
;
A
#
# COMPACT_ATOMS: atom_id res chain seq x y z
N MET A 1 -15.85 -11.89 15.50
CA MET A 1 -15.26 -12.27 14.20
C MET A 1 -14.19 -13.31 14.47
N SER A 2 -14.23 -14.47 13.82
CA SER A 2 -13.14 -15.46 13.91
C SER A 2 -11.89 -14.92 13.22
N GLY A 3 -10.69 -15.22 13.74
CA GLY A 3 -9.42 -14.79 13.15
C GLY A 3 -9.27 -15.19 11.68
N LYS A 4 -9.87 -16.33 11.28
CA LYS A 4 -9.92 -16.78 9.88
C LYS A 4 -10.63 -15.78 8.97
N THR A 5 -11.80 -15.27 9.39
CA THR A 5 -12.57 -14.28 8.63
C THR A 5 -11.81 -12.96 8.49
N SER A 6 -11.06 -12.55 9.52
CA SER A 6 -10.26 -11.32 9.45
C SER A 6 -9.11 -11.46 8.45
N ARG A 7 -8.42 -12.60 8.45
CA ARG A 7 -7.34 -12.89 7.49
C ARG A 7 -7.84 -12.91 6.05
N THR A 8 -8.95 -13.60 5.80
CA THR A 8 -9.58 -13.61 4.47
C THR A 8 -9.95 -12.21 3.98
N LYS A 9 -10.44 -11.33 4.86
CA LYS A 9 -10.72 -9.93 4.50
C LYS A 9 -9.46 -9.16 4.09
N GLY A 10 -8.37 -9.32 4.82
CA GLY A 10 -7.07 -8.75 4.47
C GLY A 10 -6.62 -9.20 3.08
N HIS A 11 -6.58 -10.52 2.86
CA HIS A 11 -6.12 -11.08 1.58
C HIS A 11 -7.03 -10.72 0.39
N ASN A 12 -8.34 -10.63 0.62
CA ASN A 12 -9.25 -10.17 -0.42
C ASN A 12 -9.00 -8.70 -0.76
N PHE A 13 -8.63 -7.87 0.22
CA PHE A 13 -8.29 -6.47 -0.03
C PHE A 13 -6.93 -6.34 -0.74
N GLU A 14 -5.90 -7.08 -0.32
CA GLU A 14 -4.60 -7.16 -1.03
C GLU A 14 -4.81 -7.48 -2.52
N ARG A 15 -5.62 -8.50 -2.83
CA ARG A 15 -5.94 -8.90 -4.22
C ARG A 15 -6.75 -7.85 -4.97
N GLN A 16 -7.65 -7.15 -4.28
CA GLN A 16 -8.41 -6.06 -4.86
C GLN A 16 -7.46 -4.93 -5.29
N VAL A 17 -6.58 -4.48 -4.40
CA VAL A 17 -5.63 -3.40 -4.69
C VAL A 17 -4.64 -3.83 -5.79
N ALA A 18 -4.15 -5.08 -5.78
CA ALA A 18 -3.31 -5.59 -6.86
C ALA A 18 -4.01 -5.55 -8.24
N LYS A 19 -5.33 -5.78 -8.28
CA LYS A 19 -6.11 -5.63 -9.53
C LYS A 19 -6.22 -4.17 -9.96
N GLU A 20 -6.53 -3.27 -9.02
CA GLU A 20 -6.61 -1.82 -9.27
C GLU A 20 -5.26 -1.27 -9.75
N MET A 21 -4.15 -1.69 -9.15
CA MET A 21 -2.80 -1.29 -9.58
C MET A 21 -2.49 -1.74 -11.01
N ARG A 22 -2.87 -2.98 -11.37
CA ARG A 22 -2.75 -3.46 -12.77
C ARG A 22 -3.60 -2.63 -13.72
N GLU A 23 -4.82 -2.25 -13.34
CA GLU A 23 -5.68 -1.38 -14.15
C GLU A 23 -5.10 0.04 -14.33
N LEU A 24 -4.31 0.52 -13.37
CA LEU A 24 -3.59 1.79 -13.45
C LEU A 24 -2.29 1.73 -14.28
N GLY A 25 -1.89 0.54 -14.75
CA GLY A 25 -0.74 0.35 -15.63
C GLY A 25 0.44 -0.40 -15.00
N PHE A 26 0.35 -0.82 -13.74
CA PHE A 26 1.36 -1.70 -13.11
C PHE A 26 1.07 -3.17 -13.46
N ASN A 27 1.26 -3.54 -14.73
CA ASN A 27 0.78 -4.81 -15.30
C ASN A 27 1.22 -6.06 -14.55
N ASP A 28 2.42 -6.03 -13.96
CA ASP A 28 3.03 -7.16 -13.26
C ASP A 28 2.79 -7.12 -11.74
N CYS A 29 1.88 -6.25 -11.26
CA CYS A 29 1.61 -6.10 -9.83
C CYS A 29 0.92 -7.35 -9.25
N GLU A 30 1.56 -7.93 -8.23
CA GLU A 30 1.13 -9.12 -7.51
C GLU A 30 1.21 -8.91 -5.99
N THR A 31 0.62 -9.84 -5.22
CA THR A 31 0.76 -9.82 -3.75
C THR A 31 2.09 -10.43 -3.33
N SER A 32 2.83 -9.77 -2.45
CA SER A 32 4.17 -10.17 -1.99
C SER A 32 4.20 -11.57 -1.35
N ARG A 33 3.12 -11.99 -0.70
CA ARG A 33 3.00 -13.33 -0.11
C ARG A 33 3.36 -14.47 -1.07
N TYR A 34 3.05 -14.34 -2.35
CA TYR A 34 3.37 -15.37 -3.35
C TYR A 34 4.65 -15.04 -4.13
N ALA A 35 4.88 -13.77 -4.45
CA ALA A 35 5.96 -13.35 -5.33
C ALA A 35 7.31 -13.16 -4.62
N ASN A 36 7.30 -12.58 -3.41
CA ASN A 36 8.52 -12.22 -2.70
C ASN A 36 8.34 -12.21 -1.18
N ARG A 37 8.73 -13.33 -0.54
CA ARG A 37 8.60 -13.49 0.91
C ARG A 37 9.40 -12.48 1.73
N LYS A 38 10.51 -11.95 1.21
CA LYS A 38 11.29 -10.91 1.90
C LYS A 38 10.51 -9.60 2.00
N LEU A 39 9.74 -9.25 0.96
CA LEU A 39 8.88 -8.06 0.97
C LEU A 39 7.68 -8.24 1.91
N ASP A 40 7.07 -9.43 1.93
CA ASP A 40 5.99 -9.78 2.90
C ASP A 40 6.49 -9.65 4.35
N ASP A 41 7.68 -10.19 4.65
CA ASP A 41 8.32 -10.08 5.97
C ASP A 41 8.64 -8.61 6.34
N ALA A 42 8.83 -7.75 5.34
CA ALA A 42 9.10 -6.32 5.49
C ALA A 42 7.82 -5.45 5.48
N CYS A 43 6.64 -6.05 5.71
CA CYS A 43 5.35 -5.35 5.76
C CYS A 43 4.91 -4.68 4.44
N VAL A 44 5.47 -5.09 3.31
CA VAL A 44 5.05 -4.66 1.96
C VAL A 44 4.15 -5.74 1.37
N ASP A 45 2.90 -5.42 1.10
CA ASP A 45 1.87 -6.38 0.68
C ASP A 45 1.82 -6.59 -0.85
N LEU A 46 2.32 -5.64 -1.65
CA LEU A 46 2.32 -5.69 -3.11
C LEU A 46 3.73 -5.59 -3.70
N THR A 47 3.94 -6.22 -4.84
CA THR A 47 5.20 -6.18 -5.61
C THR A 47 4.98 -5.54 -6.97
N GLU A 48 6.08 -5.16 -7.65
CA GLU A 48 6.06 -4.55 -8.98
C GLU A 48 5.21 -3.26 -9.06
N THR A 49 5.26 -2.46 -7.99
CA THR A 49 4.52 -1.21 -7.83
C THR A 49 5.38 0.03 -8.14
N GLY A 50 6.47 -0.15 -8.90
CA GLY A 50 7.40 0.92 -9.27
C GLY A 50 8.11 1.50 -8.04
N CYS A 51 8.00 2.82 -7.87
CA CYS A 51 8.60 3.55 -6.74
C CYS A 51 7.73 3.55 -5.47
N PHE A 52 6.67 2.75 -5.40
CA PHE A 52 5.78 2.68 -4.24
C PHE A 52 5.95 1.37 -3.48
N SER A 53 6.12 1.46 -2.18
CA SER A 53 6.01 0.33 -1.26
C SER A 53 4.62 0.37 -0.63
N ILE A 54 3.77 -0.62 -0.90
CA ILE A 54 2.34 -0.57 -0.54
C ILE A 54 2.01 -1.58 0.55
N GLN A 55 1.37 -1.11 1.62
CA GLN A 55 0.77 -1.93 2.67
C GLN A 55 -0.77 -1.77 2.69
N CYS A 56 -1.50 -2.88 2.76
CA CYS A 56 -2.95 -2.97 2.72
C CYS A 56 -3.54 -3.29 4.10
N LYS A 57 -4.34 -2.38 4.66
CA LYS A 57 -5.07 -2.57 5.91
C LYS A 57 -6.58 -2.54 5.71
N ALA A 58 -7.25 -3.66 5.95
CA ALA A 58 -8.71 -3.77 5.90
C ALA A 58 -9.33 -3.86 7.32
N TYR A 59 -9.36 -2.75 8.06
CA TYR A 59 -9.88 -2.69 9.43
C TYR A 59 -11.08 -1.76 9.58
N LYS A 60 -12.01 -2.15 10.46
CA LYS A 60 -13.16 -1.30 10.82
C LYS A 60 -12.73 -0.02 11.51
N ASN A 61 -11.79 -0.14 12.44
CA ASN A 61 -11.20 0.98 13.15
C ASN A 61 -9.97 1.44 12.39
N GLN A 62 -9.67 2.72 12.48
CA GLN A 62 -8.46 3.28 11.88
C GLN A 62 -7.22 2.73 12.60
N PRO A 63 -6.27 2.13 11.86
CA PRO A 63 -5.00 1.73 12.46
C PRO A 63 -4.18 2.98 12.79
N ASN A 64 -3.15 2.82 13.62
CA ASN A 64 -2.17 3.88 13.80
C ASN A 64 -1.24 3.91 12.57
N PHE A 65 -1.54 4.81 11.63
CA PHE A 65 -0.80 4.89 10.38
C PHE A 65 0.68 5.15 10.55
N ARG A 66 1.08 5.92 11.59
CA ARG A 66 2.49 6.20 11.85
C ARG A 66 3.25 4.92 12.16
N ILE A 67 2.70 4.10 13.07
CA ILE A 67 3.27 2.80 13.42
C ILE A 67 3.30 1.85 12.21
N GLU A 68 2.30 1.89 11.33
CA GLU A 68 2.30 1.03 10.15
C GLU A 68 3.33 1.48 9.12
N LEU A 69 3.47 2.78 8.87
CA LEU A 69 4.53 3.34 8.02
C LEU A 69 5.93 3.06 8.58
N ASP A 70 6.14 3.20 9.88
CA ASP A 70 7.43 2.97 10.55
C ASP A 70 7.90 1.50 10.51
N LYS A 71 7.01 0.56 10.17
CA LYS A 71 7.36 -0.86 10.00
C LYS A 71 7.80 -1.20 8.57
N MET A 72 7.52 -0.32 7.62
CA MET A 72 7.87 -0.52 6.22
C MET A 72 9.36 -0.20 6.01
N PRO A 73 9.97 -0.68 4.92
CA PRO A 73 11.38 -0.42 4.63
C PRO A 73 11.66 1.07 4.49
N GLU A 74 12.78 1.53 5.05
CA GLU A 74 13.35 2.84 4.75
C GLU A 74 14.32 2.70 3.57
N ASP A 75 13.77 2.65 2.35
CA ASP A 75 14.53 2.60 1.11
C ASP A 75 14.17 3.78 0.18
N SER A 76 14.52 3.71 -1.11
CA SER A 76 14.24 4.77 -2.08
C SER A 76 12.77 4.85 -2.52
N ASN A 77 11.91 3.95 -2.04
CA ASN A 77 10.51 3.93 -2.42
C ASN A 77 9.65 4.74 -1.44
N TYR A 78 8.53 5.24 -1.95
CA TYR A 78 7.52 5.93 -1.15
C TYR A 78 6.60 4.92 -0.47
N ASN A 79 6.59 4.94 0.86
CA ASN A 79 5.74 4.06 1.67
C ASN A 79 4.29 4.55 1.69
N LEU A 80 3.37 3.67 1.30
CA LEU A 80 1.95 3.93 1.23
C LEU A 80 1.17 2.92 2.08
N VAL A 81 0.29 3.42 2.95
CA VAL A 81 -0.71 2.59 3.63
C VAL A 81 -2.08 2.82 3.01
N PHE A 82 -2.60 1.77 2.37
CA PHE A 82 -3.96 1.70 1.84
C PHE A 82 -4.89 1.20 2.95
N HIS A 83 -5.87 2.00 3.34
CA HIS A 83 -6.83 1.64 4.38
C HIS A 83 -8.25 1.56 3.83
N LYS A 84 -8.83 0.37 3.87
CA LYS A 84 -10.25 0.12 3.65
C LYS A 84 -10.99 -0.06 4.97
N ALA A 85 -12.07 0.70 5.15
CA ALA A 85 -13.01 0.54 6.26
C ALA A 85 -14.45 0.35 5.75
N PRO A 86 -15.29 -0.48 6.41
CA PRO A 86 -16.64 -0.75 5.95
C PRO A 86 -17.48 0.52 5.86
N ARG A 87 -18.13 0.73 4.70
CA ARG A 87 -19.02 1.88 4.41
C ARG A 87 -18.32 3.24 4.49
N LYS A 88 -16.99 3.26 4.39
CA LYS A 88 -16.18 4.47 4.32
C LYS A 88 -15.43 4.48 2.99
N LYS A 89 -14.94 5.66 2.60
CA LYS A 89 -14.01 5.78 1.48
C LYS A 89 -12.66 5.18 1.89
N ASP A 90 -11.99 4.60 0.91
CA ASP A 90 -10.64 4.08 1.11
C ASP A 90 -9.66 5.26 1.18
N LEU A 91 -8.65 5.14 2.04
CA LEU A 91 -7.62 6.15 2.26
C LEU A 91 -6.27 5.61 1.78
N VAL A 92 -5.45 6.51 1.25
CA VAL A 92 -4.01 6.28 1.02
C VAL A 92 -3.27 7.28 1.90
N VAL A 93 -2.33 6.79 2.70
CA VAL A 93 -1.58 7.60 3.67
C VAL A 93 -0.09 7.42 3.41
N MET A 94 0.65 8.52 3.43
CA MET A 94 2.10 8.60 3.33
C MET A 94 2.62 9.72 4.25
N TYR A 95 3.93 9.80 4.45
CA TYR A 95 4.50 10.96 5.13
C TYR A 95 4.38 12.22 4.28
N LYS A 96 4.27 13.36 4.96
CA LYS A 96 4.04 14.65 4.29
C LYS A 96 5.26 15.04 3.44
N GLU A 97 6.44 14.69 3.93
CA GLU A 97 7.73 14.92 3.29
C GLU A 97 7.80 14.19 1.94
N ASP A 98 7.45 12.89 1.92
CA ASP A 98 7.34 12.07 0.69
C ASP A 98 6.36 12.68 -0.33
N PHE A 99 5.20 13.14 0.14
CA PHE A 99 4.22 13.79 -0.71
C PHE A 99 4.76 15.09 -1.34
N TYR A 100 5.54 15.86 -0.59
CA TYR A 100 6.16 17.08 -1.11
C TYR A 100 7.25 16.79 -2.13
N GLU A 101 8.00 15.71 -1.97
CA GLU A 101 8.98 15.26 -2.97
C GLU A 101 8.28 14.91 -4.28
N ILE A 102 7.18 14.14 -4.21
CA ILE A 102 6.36 13.82 -5.39
C ILE A 102 5.85 15.10 -6.07
N ILE A 103 5.34 16.08 -5.31
CA ILE A 103 4.91 17.37 -5.88
C ILE A 103 6.07 18.07 -6.61
N GLN A 104 7.27 18.09 -6.01
CA GLN A 104 8.44 18.72 -6.62
C GLN A 104 8.82 18.03 -7.93
N MET A 105 8.80 16.69 -7.97
CA MET A 105 9.02 15.91 -9.19
C MET A 105 7.98 16.24 -10.27
N LEU A 106 6.69 16.31 -9.91
CA LEU A 106 5.64 16.64 -10.88
C LEU A 106 5.83 18.04 -11.48
N LYS A 107 6.27 19.00 -10.67
CA LYS A 107 6.59 20.36 -11.15
C LYS A 107 7.84 20.40 -12.02
N SER A 108 8.90 19.65 -11.68
CA SER A 108 10.13 19.63 -12.48
C SER A 108 9.90 19.03 -13.86
N GLU A 109 9.07 18.00 -13.94
CA GLU A 109 8.65 17.33 -15.18
C GLU A 109 7.53 18.08 -15.93
N LYS A 110 7.05 19.21 -15.40
CA LYS A 110 5.97 20.04 -15.98
C LYS A 110 4.65 19.27 -16.18
N LEU A 111 4.35 18.34 -15.27
CA LEU A 111 3.09 17.59 -15.25
C LEU A 111 1.99 18.34 -14.50
N ILE A 112 2.37 19.31 -13.66
CA ILE A 112 1.50 20.30 -12.98
C ILE A 112 2.19 21.66 -12.89
#